data_AF-A0A835N7M6-F1
#
_entry.id   AF-A0A835N7M6-F1
#
_cell.length_a   1.000
_cell.length_b   1.000
_cell.length_c   1.000
_cell.angle_alpha   90.00
_cell.angle_beta   90.00
_cell.angle_gamma   90.00
#
_symmetry.space_group_name_H-M   'P 1'
#
loop_
_entity.id
_entity.type
_entity.pdbx_description
1 polymer ?
#
loop_
_entity_poly.entity_id
_entity_poly.type
_entity_poly.pdbx_seq_one_letter_code
_entity_poly.pdbx_strand_id
1 'polypeptide(L)'
;MSSSLVFTDSSTSTASQPSLFIPQTTHKSGGEACAKVIDGKMVAKQIRDEIAAEVLKMKEAVGVVPGLAVILVGDRKDSATYVRNKKKACESVGINSFEVRLPEDSTEQEVIKFISEFNNDPSVHGILVQLPLPSHMDEQNVLNAVDIVKDVDGFHPLNIGRLAMRGRDPLFVPCTPKGCIELLHRYAVEIKGKRAVVIGRSNIVGMPAALLLQREDATVSIVHSRTKNPEEIVKHADIIISAVGQPNMVRGSWLKPGAVVIDVGINPVEDAKSPRGYKLVGDVCYEEACKVASAVTPVPGGVGPMTIAMLLSNTLSSAKRIHNFQ
;
A
#
# COMPACT_ATOMS: atom_id res chain seq x y z
N MET A 1 8.84 -29.41 -23.01
CA MET A 1 8.87 -28.29 -23.99
C MET A 1 9.51 -27.10 -23.30
N SER A 2 10.77 -26.82 -23.63
CA SER A 2 11.57 -25.77 -23.00
C SER A 2 11.01 -24.39 -23.35
N SER A 3 10.48 -23.68 -22.35
CA SER A 3 10.10 -22.28 -22.49
C SER A 3 11.35 -21.43 -22.36
N SER A 4 11.91 -21.05 -23.51
CA SER A 4 12.95 -20.04 -23.62
C SER A 4 12.41 -18.70 -23.11
N LEU A 5 13.15 -18.01 -22.25
CA LEU A 5 12.90 -16.61 -21.92
C LEU A 5 13.04 -15.79 -23.22
N VAL A 6 11.92 -15.45 -23.85
CA VAL A 6 11.91 -14.57 -25.01
C VAL A 6 12.03 -13.13 -24.51
N PHE A 7 13.22 -12.55 -24.62
CA PHE A 7 13.43 -11.11 -24.52
C PHE A 7 13.10 -10.51 -25.89
N THR A 8 11.91 -9.95 -26.07
CA THR A 8 11.62 -9.18 -27.29
C THR A 8 12.04 -7.73 -27.09
N ASP A 9 13.16 -7.36 -27.71
CA ASP A 9 13.51 -5.97 -27.95
C ASP A 9 12.62 -5.40 -29.05
N SER A 10 11.99 -4.26 -28.79
CA SER A 10 11.32 -3.48 -29.83
C SER A 10 11.94 -2.09 -29.84
N SER A 11 12.80 -1.86 -30.84
CA SER A 11 13.35 -0.55 -31.16
C SER A 11 12.82 -0.10 -32.52
N THR A 12 12.23 1.09 -32.53
CA THR A 12 12.47 2.23 -33.44
C THR A 12 11.19 3.00 -33.74
N SER A 13 11.18 4.28 -33.36
CA SER A 13 10.65 5.37 -34.18
C SER A 13 11.04 6.70 -33.51
N THR A 14 11.95 7.41 -34.18
CA THR A 14 12.44 8.76 -33.83
C THR A 14 11.38 9.82 -34.13
N ALA A 15 11.08 10.67 -33.16
CA ALA A 15 10.44 11.97 -33.39
C ALA A 15 11.17 13.05 -32.59
N SER A 16 11.66 14.05 -33.31
CA SER A 16 12.37 15.25 -32.85
C SER A 16 11.46 16.17 -32.02
N GLN A 17 11.94 16.64 -30.86
CA GLN A 17 11.36 17.78 -30.14
C GLN A 17 12.43 18.86 -29.85
N PRO A 18 12.04 20.13 -29.73
CA PRO A 18 12.96 21.26 -29.72
C PRO A 18 13.60 21.50 -28.36
N SER A 19 14.86 21.94 -28.39
CA SER A 19 15.70 22.28 -27.24
C SER A 19 15.15 23.44 -26.41
N LEU A 20 14.72 23.17 -25.18
CA LEU A 20 14.59 24.18 -24.14
C LEU A 20 15.90 24.31 -23.36
N PHE A 21 16.44 25.52 -23.34
CA PHE A 21 17.58 25.94 -22.53
C PHE A 21 17.30 25.70 -21.03
N ILE A 22 18.17 24.96 -20.35
CA ILE A 22 18.23 24.87 -18.88
C ILE A 22 19.51 25.58 -18.43
N PRO A 23 19.47 26.54 -17.50
CA PRO A 23 20.68 27.19 -17.00
C PRO A 23 21.50 26.20 -16.17
N GLN A 24 22.78 26.04 -16.50
CA GLN A 24 23.73 25.30 -15.66
C GLN A 24 23.95 26.06 -14.35
N THR A 25 23.44 25.51 -13.24
CA THR A 25 23.84 25.94 -11.91
C THR A 25 25.08 25.16 -11.47
N THR A 26 26.16 25.91 -11.32
CA THR A 26 27.46 25.47 -10.83
C THR A 26 27.34 24.75 -9.48
N HIS A 27 27.92 23.54 -9.41
CA HIS A 27 28.13 22.79 -8.18
C HIS A 27 28.84 23.64 -7.10
N LYS A 28 28.24 23.73 -5.92
CA LYS A 28 28.95 23.96 -4.66
C LYS A 28 28.82 22.71 -3.79
N SER A 29 29.96 22.06 -3.56
CA SER A 29 30.16 20.99 -2.58
C SER A 29 30.07 21.55 -1.15
N GLY A 30 29.41 20.85 -0.24
CA GLY A 30 29.59 21.12 1.20
C GLY A 30 28.42 20.88 2.17
N GLY A 31 27.41 20.07 1.83
CA GLY A 31 26.46 19.55 2.81
C GLY A 31 26.28 18.05 2.58
N GLU A 32 26.41 17.23 3.61
CA GLU A 32 26.07 15.79 3.51
C GLU A 32 24.65 15.68 2.93
N ALA A 33 24.54 15.16 1.71
CA ALA A 33 23.25 15.05 1.02
C ALA A 33 22.41 13.97 1.72
N CYS A 34 21.50 14.41 2.59
CA CYS A 34 20.50 13.56 3.21
C CYS A 34 19.50 13.07 2.15
N ALA A 35 19.05 11.83 2.26
CA ALA A 35 18.07 11.22 1.36
C ALA A 35 16.81 12.09 1.22
N LYS A 36 16.23 12.12 0.02
CA LYS A 36 14.95 12.78 -0.21
C LYS A 36 13.84 12.08 0.60
N VAL A 37 13.09 12.84 1.38
CA VAL A 37 11.96 12.28 2.13
C VAL A 37 10.81 11.98 1.19
N ILE A 38 10.34 10.73 1.18
CA ILE A 38 9.11 10.33 0.49
C ILE A 38 7.93 10.59 1.43
N ASP A 39 7.40 11.81 1.37
CA ASP A 39 6.26 12.27 2.17
C ASP A 39 4.95 11.65 1.66
N GLY A 40 4.57 10.51 2.25
CA GLY A 40 3.32 9.84 1.92
C GLY A 40 2.08 10.49 2.51
N LYS A 41 2.21 11.35 3.53
CA LYS A 41 1.10 12.16 4.05
C LYS A 41 0.67 13.20 3.01
N MET A 42 1.64 13.86 2.37
CA MET A 42 1.40 14.80 1.28
C MET A 42 0.74 14.10 0.10
N VAL A 43 1.32 12.99 -0.39
CA VAL A 43 0.77 12.24 -1.53
C VAL A 43 -0.63 11.71 -1.22
N ALA A 44 -0.85 11.12 -0.04
CA ALA A 44 -2.16 10.65 0.36
C ALA A 44 -3.20 11.77 0.42
N LYS A 45 -2.81 13.01 0.75
CA LYS A 45 -3.71 14.16 0.67
C LYS A 45 -4.10 14.47 -0.77
N GLN A 46 -3.13 14.55 -1.68
CA GLN A 46 -3.40 14.82 -3.10
C GLN A 46 -4.38 13.80 -3.68
N ILE A 47 -4.16 12.51 -3.40
CA ILE A 47 -5.05 11.44 -3.85
C ILE A 47 -6.45 11.57 -3.25
N ARG A 48 -6.58 11.95 -1.98
CA ARG A 48 -7.90 12.21 -1.39
C ARG A 48 -8.61 13.40 -2.04
N ASP A 49 -7.89 14.46 -2.37
CA ASP A 49 -8.45 15.62 -3.08
C ASP A 49 -8.94 15.19 -4.49
N GLU A 50 -8.16 14.36 -5.20
CA GLU A 50 -8.54 13.75 -6.49
C GLU A 50 -9.80 12.88 -6.37
N ILE A 51 -9.87 12.01 -5.35
CA ILE A 51 -11.04 11.17 -5.07
C ILE A 51 -12.28 12.02 -4.76
N ALA A 52 -12.14 13.07 -3.94
CA ALA A 52 -13.26 13.94 -3.57
C ALA A 52 -13.88 14.61 -4.81
N ALA A 53 -13.04 15.06 -5.75
CA ALA A 53 -13.51 15.62 -7.01
C ALA A 53 -14.26 14.58 -7.85
N GLU A 54 -13.76 13.35 -7.93
CA GLU A 54 -14.41 12.27 -8.69
C GLU A 54 -15.72 11.79 -8.05
N VAL A 55 -15.79 11.73 -6.72
CA VAL A 55 -17.03 11.41 -5.99
C VAL A 55 -18.10 12.47 -6.23
N LEU A 56 -17.71 13.75 -6.22
CA LEU A 56 -18.64 14.84 -6.54
C LEU A 56 -19.18 14.72 -7.97
N LYS A 57 -18.31 14.48 -8.95
CA LYS A 57 -18.72 14.26 -10.34
C LYS A 57 -19.69 13.08 -10.48
N MET A 58 -19.41 11.96 -9.82
CA MET A 58 -20.29 10.79 -9.84
C MET A 58 -21.67 11.10 -9.23
N LYS A 59 -21.69 11.82 -8.11
CA LYS A 59 -22.92 12.26 -7.47
C LYS A 59 -23.75 13.17 -8.38
N GLU A 60 -23.13 14.13 -9.05
CA GLU A 60 -23.81 15.07 -9.96
C GLU A 60 -24.33 14.38 -11.23
N ALA A 61 -23.55 13.44 -11.78
CA ALA A 61 -23.88 12.79 -13.05
C ALA A 61 -24.93 11.68 -12.93
N VAL A 62 -24.87 10.85 -11.88
CA VAL A 62 -25.74 9.67 -11.74
C VAL A 62 -26.46 9.59 -10.39
N GLY A 63 -26.30 10.59 -9.51
CA GLY A 63 -26.98 10.62 -8.20
C GLY A 63 -26.44 9.61 -7.18
N VAL A 64 -25.35 8.91 -7.50
CA VAL A 64 -24.77 7.85 -6.66
C VAL A 64 -23.51 8.34 -5.94
N VAL A 65 -23.36 7.93 -4.69
CA VAL A 65 -22.18 8.17 -3.87
C VAL A 65 -21.58 6.81 -3.46
N PRO A 66 -20.25 6.60 -3.58
CA PRO A 66 -19.64 5.35 -3.12
C PRO A 66 -19.87 5.12 -1.63
N GLY A 67 -19.93 3.85 -1.23
CA GLY A 67 -20.20 3.43 0.14
C GLY A 67 -19.18 2.40 0.61
N LEU A 68 -18.56 2.64 1.76
CA LEU A 68 -17.61 1.76 2.42
C LEU A 68 -18.19 1.24 3.73
N ALA A 69 -18.35 -0.08 3.83
CA ALA A 69 -18.67 -0.77 5.08
C ALA A 69 -17.41 -1.25 5.78
N VAL A 70 -17.33 -1.02 7.09
CA VAL A 70 -16.22 -1.45 7.94
C VAL A 70 -16.76 -2.34 9.06
N ILE A 71 -16.21 -3.55 9.19
CA ILE A 71 -16.50 -4.48 10.27
C ILE A 71 -15.30 -4.53 11.20
N LEU A 72 -15.54 -4.27 12.48
CA LEU A 72 -14.56 -4.35 13.56
C LEU A 72 -15.03 -5.38 14.59
N VAL A 73 -14.15 -6.29 14.98
CA VAL A 73 -14.40 -7.28 16.04
C VAL A 73 -13.43 -7.03 17.19
N GLY A 74 -13.97 -6.87 18.40
CA GLY A 74 -13.23 -6.57 19.62
C GLY A 74 -12.81 -5.11 19.80
N ASP A 75 -12.12 -4.84 20.92
CA ASP A 75 -11.84 -3.49 21.43
C ASP A 75 -10.36 -3.08 21.42
N ARG A 76 -9.58 -3.73 20.56
CA ARG A 76 -8.17 -3.38 20.34
C ARG A 76 -8.01 -1.88 20.04
N LYS A 77 -7.32 -1.16 20.94
CA LYS A 77 -7.19 0.32 20.92
C LYS A 77 -6.56 0.85 19.63
N ASP A 78 -5.62 0.11 19.07
CA ASP A 78 -5.01 0.37 17.77
C ASP A 78 -6.05 0.27 16.65
N SER A 79 -6.82 -0.83 16.60
CA SER A 79 -7.89 -1.04 15.62
C SER A 79 -8.96 0.06 15.66
N ALA A 80 -9.41 0.46 16.86
CA ALA A 80 -10.41 1.53 17.01
C ALA A 80 -9.93 2.90 16.49
N THR A 81 -8.63 3.20 16.64
CA THR A 81 -8.04 4.43 16.10
C THR A 81 -8.00 4.38 14.57
N TYR A 82 -7.64 3.23 13.98
CA TYR A 82 -7.64 3.03 12.54
C TYR A 82 -9.04 3.18 11.92
N VAL A 83 -10.06 2.55 12.52
CA VAL A 83 -11.45 2.66 12.04
C VAL A 83 -11.95 4.11 12.11
N ARG A 84 -11.67 4.82 13.21
CA ARG A 84 -12.00 6.25 13.33
C ARG A 84 -11.36 7.09 12.23
N ASN A 85 -10.11 6.82 11.90
CA ASN A 85 -9.40 7.52 10.83
C ASN A 85 -10.00 7.21 9.44
N LYS A 86 -10.40 5.96 9.20
CA LYS A 86 -11.09 5.55 7.96
C LYS A 86 -12.42 6.27 7.79
N LYS A 87 -13.25 6.33 8.83
CA LYS A 87 -14.52 7.07 8.82
C LYS A 87 -14.31 8.56 8.47
N LYS A 88 -13.37 9.22 9.15
CA LYS A 88 -13.02 10.63 8.85
C LYS A 88 -12.51 10.80 7.42
N ALA A 89 -11.77 9.83 6.90
CA ALA A 89 -11.26 9.88 5.54
C ALA A 89 -12.39 9.73 4.51
N CYS A 90 -13.36 8.83 4.73
CA CYS A 90 -14.58 8.73 3.92
C CYS A 90 -15.35 10.05 3.90
N GLU A 91 -15.63 10.61 5.07
CA GLU A 91 -16.34 11.90 5.22
C GLU A 91 -15.62 13.02 4.46
N SER A 92 -14.28 13.07 4.54
CA SER A 92 -13.48 14.11 3.88
C SER A 92 -13.50 14.06 2.36
N VAL A 93 -13.85 12.92 1.76
CA VAL A 93 -13.95 12.74 0.30
C VAL A 93 -15.39 12.55 -0.18
N GLY A 94 -16.37 12.68 0.72
CA GLY A 94 -17.79 12.51 0.40
C GLY A 94 -18.24 11.06 0.18
N ILE A 95 -17.48 10.06 0.64
CA ILE A 95 -17.87 8.64 0.60
C ILE A 95 -18.75 8.31 1.82
N ASN A 96 -19.84 7.58 1.60
CA ASN A 96 -20.69 7.08 2.68
C ASN A 96 -19.94 6.01 3.49
N SER A 97 -20.01 6.09 4.82
CA SER A 97 -19.35 5.14 5.72
C SER A 97 -20.40 4.38 6.53
N PHE A 98 -20.34 3.05 6.47
CA PHE A 98 -21.12 2.13 7.29
C PHE A 98 -20.17 1.42 8.26
N GLU A 99 -20.60 1.21 9.49
CA GLU A 99 -19.74 0.64 10.52
C GLU A 99 -20.51 -0.36 11.37
N VAL A 100 -19.94 -1.54 11.56
CA VAL A 100 -20.41 -2.57 12.48
C VAL A 100 -19.29 -2.85 13.47
N ARG A 101 -19.60 -2.76 14.77
CA ARG A 101 -18.71 -3.12 15.86
C ARG A 101 -19.28 -4.33 16.57
N LEU A 102 -18.51 -5.40 16.60
CA LEU A 102 -18.84 -6.66 17.26
C LEU A 102 -17.95 -6.85 18.49
N PRO A 103 -18.49 -7.41 19.59
CA PRO A 103 -17.70 -7.85 20.74
C PRO A 103 -16.56 -8.80 20.35
N GLU A 104 -15.54 -8.89 21.20
CA GLU A 104 -14.42 -9.82 20.98
C GLU A 104 -14.86 -11.28 21.00
N ASP A 105 -15.89 -11.63 21.79
CA ASP A 105 -16.44 -12.97 21.92
C ASP A 105 -17.49 -13.33 20.85
N SER A 106 -17.73 -12.46 19.88
CA SER A 106 -18.58 -12.79 18.74
C SER A 106 -18.10 -14.03 17.99
N THR A 107 -19.05 -14.72 17.39
CA THR A 107 -18.80 -15.90 16.55
C THR A 107 -18.42 -15.50 15.13
N GLU A 108 -17.72 -16.39 14.44
CA GLU A 108 -17.38 -16.20 13.03
C GLU A 108 -18.64 -16.07 12.16
N GLN A 109 -19.70 -16.83 12.47
CA GLN A 109 -20.98 -16.80 11.76
C GLN A 109 -21.67 -15.44 11.88
N GLU A 110 -21.56 -14.76 13.02
CA GLU A 110 -22.09 -13.41 13.19
C GLU A 110 -21.36 -12.41 12.27
N VAL A 111 -20.03 -12.49 12.18
CA VAL A 111 -19.24 -11.65 11.27
C VAL A 111 -19.65 -11.90 9.81
N ILE A 112 -19.73 -13.17 9.40
CA ILE A 112 -20.11 -13.57 8.05
C ILE A 112 -21.54 -13.11 7.71
N LYS A 113 -22.45 -13.09 8.69
CA LYS A 113 -23.81 -12.57 8.49
C LYS A 113 -23.78 -11.08 8.08
N PHE A 114 -23.03 -10.24 8.79
CA PHE A 114 -22.89 -8.83 8.43
C PHE A 114 -22.19 -8.64 7.08
N ILE A 115 -21.18 -9.46 6.76
CA ILE A 115 -20.56 -9.46 5.44
C ILE A 115 -21.60 -9.77 4.35
N SER A 116 -22.45 -10.77 4.57
CA SER A 116 -23.53 -11.14 3.63
C SER A 116 -24.55 -10.01 3.46
N GLU A 117 -24.95 -9.34 4.55
CA GLU A 117 -25.82 -8.16 4.49
C GLU A 117 -25.19 -7.06 3.61
N PHE A 118 -23.92 -6.73 3.83
CA PHE A 118 -23.22 -5.72 3.03
C PHE A 118 -22.92 -6.17 1.59
N ASN A 119 -22.70 -7.45 1.34
CA ASN A 119 -22.57 -7.97 -0.03
C ASN A 119 -23.85 -7.72 -0.83
N ASN A 120 -25.02 -7.89 -0.21
CA ASN A 120 -26.32 -7.71 -0.86
C ASN A 120 -26.83 -6.27 -0.85
N ASP A 121 -26.25 -5.37 -0.04
CA ASP A 121 -26.66 -3.96 0.03
C ASP A 121 -26.15 -3.16 -1.19
N PRO A 122 -27.03 -2.64 -2.08
CA PRO A 122 -26.63 -1.86 -3.25
C PRO A 122 -26.02 -0.48 -2.91
N SER A 123 -26.18 0.01 -1.69
CA SER A 123 -25.54 1.25 -1.22
C SER A 123 -24.07 1.05 -0.81
N VAL A 124 -23.66 -0.21 -0.58
CA VAL A 124 -22.29 -0.58 -0.23
C VAL A 124 -21.54 -1.06 -1.46
N HIS A 125 -20.37 -0.47 -1.68
CA HIS A 125 -19.50 -0.73 -2.82
C HIS A 125 -18.15 -1.31 -2.40
N GLY A 126 -17.76 -1.12 -1.14
CA GLY A 126 -16.57 -1.70 -0.55
C GLY A 126 -16.86 -2.26 0.83
N ILE A 127 -16.28 -3.40 1.15
CA ILE A 127 -16.31 -4.02 2.48
C ILE A 127 -14.88 -4.18 2.96
N LEU A 128 -14.66 -3.83 4.22
CA LEU A 128 -13.40 -3.96 4.91
C LEU A 128 -13.63 -4.67 6.25
N VAL A 129 -12.99 -5.82 6.43
CA VAL A 129 -12.89 -6.49 7.73
C VAL A 129 -11.58 -6.04 8.38
N GLN A 130 -11.67 -5.38 9.54
CA GLN A 130 -10.49 -4.87 10.24
C GLN A 130 -9.73 -6.02 10.92
N LEU A 131 -8.49 -6.23 10.47
CA LEU A 131 -7.56 -7.21 11.05
C LEU A 131 -6.69 -6.60 12.17
N PRO A 132 -6.10 -7.44 13.04
CA PRO A 132 -6.34 -8.89 13.14
C PRO A 132 -7.69 -9.19 13.80
N LEU A 133 -8.27 -10.35 13.47
CA LEU A 133 -9.44 -10.86 14.16
C LEU A 133 -9.04 -11.53 15.48
N PRO A 134 -10.00 -11.75 16.41
CA PRO A 134 -9.79 -12.60 17.57
C PRO A 134 -9.27 -14.00 17.19
N SER A 135 -8.43 -14.58 18.04
CA SER A 135 -7.69 -15.81 17.71
C SER A 135 -8.55 -17.06 17.51
N HIS A 136 -9.82 -17.03 17.91
CA HIS A 136 -10.76 -18.14 17.72
C HIS A 136 -11.46 -18.12 16.35
N MET A 137 -11.25 -17.09 15.53
CA MET A 137 -11.82 -16.97 14.18
C MET A 137 -10.82 -17.38 13.11
N ASP A 138 -11.30 -17.99 12.03
CA ASP A 138 -10.51 -18.19 10.82
C ASP A 138 -10.58 -16.92 9.94
N GLU A 139 -9.51 -16.11 9.99
CA GLU A 139 -9.38 -14.91 9.15
C GLU A 139 -9.58 -15.19 7.66
N GLN A 140 -9.13 -16.34 7.15
CA GLN A 140 -9.30 -16.67 5.74
C GLN A 140 -10.75 -16.93 5.40
N ASN A 141 -11.48 -17.65 6.26
CA ASN A 141 -12.88 -17.91 6.03
C ASN A 141 -13.70 -16.60 6.03
N VAL A 142 -13.41 -15.71 6.98
CA VAL A 142 -14.06 -14.39 7.06
C VAL A 142 -13.74 -13.52 5.84
N LEU A 143 -12.47 -13.42 5.44
CA LEU A 143 -12.08 -12.61 4.27
C LEU A 143 -12.63 -13.18 2.96
N ASN A 144 -12.73 -14.51 2.82
CA ASN A 144 -13.30 -15.15 1.64
C ASN A 144 -14.82 -14.97 1.52
N ALA A 145 -15.50 -14.60 2.60
CA ALA A 145 -16.94 -14.31 2.57
C ALA A 145 -17.25 -12.95 1.92
N VAL A 146 -16.26 -12.06 1.80
CA VAL A 146 -16.42 -10.77 1.11
C VAL A 146 -16.48 -11.02 -0.40
N ASP A 147 -17.54 -10.55 -1.07
CA ASP A 147 -17.63 -10.67 -2.52
C ASP A 147 -16.44 -9.98 -3.19
N ILE A 148 -15.80 -10.65 -4.14
CA ILE A 148 -14.68 -10.11 -4.90
C ILE A 148 -14.98 -8.73 -5.53
N VAL A 149 -16.24 -8.44 -5.89
CA VAL A 149 -16.60 -7.13 -6.45
C VAL A 149 -16.65 -6.01 -5.41
N LYS A 150 -16.71 -6.34 -4.11
CA LYS A 150 -16.66 -5.40 -2.98
C LYS A 150 -15.44 -5.55 -2.07
N ASP A 151 -14.51 -6.46 -2.38
CA ASP A 151 -13.23 -6.66 -1.68
C ASP A 151 -12.23 -5.52 -1.96
N VAL A 152 -12.53 -4.32 -1.47
CA VAL A 152 -11.74 -3.11 -1.73
C VAL A 152 -10.40 -3.12 -1.02
N ASP A 153 -10.19 -4.02 -0.04
CA ASP A 153 -8.87 -4.24 0.57
C ASP A 153 -8.00 -5.20 -0.24
N GLY A 154 -8.57 -5.92 -1.22
CA GLY A 154 -7.86 -6.71 -2.21
C GLY A 154 -7.32 -8.05 -1.70
N PHE A 155 -7.83 -8.55 -0.58
CA PHE A 155 -7.32 -9.77 0.06
C PHE A 155 -8.00 -11.06 -0.40
N HIS A 156 -9.08 -10.98 -1.18
CA HIS A 156 -9.71 -12.14 -1.76
C HIS A 156 -8.68 -12.88 -2.64
N PRO A 157 -8.48 -14.21 -2.46
CA PRO A 157 -7.49 -14.98 -3.21
C PRO A 157 -7.57 -14.85 -4.74
N LEU A 158 -8.76 -14.59 -5.28
CA LEU A 158 -8.96 -14.35 -6.71
C LEU A 158 -8.32 -13.03 -7.18
N ASN A 159 -8.30 -11.98 -6.36
CA ASN A 159 -7.57 -10.74 -6.66
C ASN A 159 -6.06 -11.02 -6.70
N ILE A 160 -5.51 -11.74 -5.72
CA ILE A 160 -4.09 -12.10 -5.71
C ILE A 160 -3.72 -13.04 -6.88
N GLY A 161 -4.56 -14.03 -7.19
CA GLY A 161 -4.36 -14.93 -8.33
C GLY A 161 -4.38 -14.17 -9.66
N ARG A 162 -5.33 -13.25 -9.85
CA ARG A 162 -5.36 -12.37 -11.02
C ARG A 162 -4.12 -11.49 -11.09
N LEU A 163 -3.67 -10.95 -9.95
CA LEU A 163 -2.43 -10.16 -9.86
C LEU A 163 -1.19 -10.99 -10.26
N ALA A 164 -1.11 -12.27 -9.88
CA ALA A 164 0.04 -13.12 -10.23
C ALA A 164 0.07 -13.55 -11.70
N MET A 165 -1.08 -13.60 -12.38
CA MET A 165 -1.18 -14.08 -13.76
C MET A 165 -0.96 -12.97 -14.78
N ARG A 166 -0.09 -13.21 -15.78
CA ARG A 166 0.03 -12.32 -16.94
C ARG A 166 -1.27 -12.32 -17.76
N GLY A 167 -1.63 -11.16 -18.33
CA GLY A 167 -2.83 -11.01 -19.16
C GLY A 167 -4.15 -11.01 -18.38
N ARG A 168 -4.10 -10.87 -17.05
CA ARG A 168 -5.28 -10.70 -16.20
C ARG A 168 -5.09 -9.50 -15.29
N ASP A 169 -6.18 -8.79 -15.03
CA ASP A 169 -6.19 -7.68 -14.07
C ASP A 169 -7.03 -8.04 -12.85
N PRO A 170 -6.51 -7.82 -11.63
CA PRO A 170 -7.31 -7.97 -10.42
C PRO A 170 -8.39 -6.88 -10.39
N LEU A 171 -9.51 -7.16 -9.70
CA LEU A 171 -10.51 -6.11 -9.47
C LEU A 171 -9.97 -5.05 -8.50
N PHE A 172 -9.20 -5.52 -7.52
CA PHE A 172 -8.57 -4.69 -6.51
C PHE A 172 -7.16 -5.19 -6.23
N VAL A 173 -6.25 -4.23 -6.02
CA VAL A 173 -4.89 -4.49 -5.54
C VAL A 173 -4.86 -4.17 -4.05
N PRO A 174 -4.20 -5.00 -3.22
CA PRO A 174 -4.01 -4.71 -1.80
C PRO A 174 -3.54 -3.29 -1.52
N CYS A 175 -4.24 -2.60 -0.61
CA CYS A 175 -4.11 -1.16 -0.43
C CYS A 175 -2.69 -0.70 -0.09
N THR A 176 -2.03 -1.40 0.84
CA THR A 176 -0.67 -1.04 1.28
C THR A 176 0.37 -1.25 0.17
N PRO A 177 0.44 -2.42 -0.50
CA PRO A 177 1.26 -2.61 -1.69
C PRO A 177 0.99 -1.59 -2.80
N LYS A 178 -0.28 -1.35 -3.14
CA LYS A 178 -0.68 -0.32 -4.12
C LYS A 178 -0.14 1.06 -3.73
N GLY A 179 -0.22 1.40 -2.44
CA GLY A 179 0.30 2.65 -1.90
C GLY A 179 1.81 2.77 -2.00
N CYS A 180 2.55 1.68 -1.81
CA CYS A 180 4.01 1.67 -1.99
C CYS A 180 4.39 1.99 -3.44
N ILE A 181 3.72 1.36 -4.40
CA ILE A 181 3.95 1.58 -5.84
C ILE A 181 3.55 2.99 -6.25
N GLU A 182 2.41 3.49 -5.77
CA GLU A 182 1.97 4.86 -6.03
C GLU A 182 2.98 5.91 -5.51
N LEU A 183 3.60 5.67 -4.35
CA LEU A 183 4.68 6.54 -3.85
C LEU A 183 5.89 6.55 -4.78
N LEU A 184 6.30 5.40 -5.30
CA LEU A 184 7.40 5.31 -6.27
C LEU A 184 7.06 6.12 -7.55
N HIS A 185 5.85 5.96 -8.08
CA HIS A 185 5.37 6.72 -9.25
C HIS A 185 5.34 8.23 -9.02
N ARG A 186 4.73 8.67 -7.92
CA ARG A 186 4.60 10.10 -7.58
C ARG A 186 5.94 10.78 -7.33
N TYR A 187 6.97 10.01 -6.99
CA TYR A 187 8.35 10.47 -6.84
C TYR A 187 9.21 10.23 -8.09
N ALA A 188 8.62 9.77 -9.20
CA ALA A 188 9.27 9.47 -10.46
C ALA A 188 10.44 8.49 -10.31
N VAL A 189 10.30 7.50 -9.44
CA VAL A 189 11.27 6.41 -9.28
C VAL A 189 11.07 5.42 -10.42
N GLU A 190 12.11 5.24 -11.23
CA GLU A 190 12.11 4.24 -12.30
C GLU A 190 12.14 2.83 -11.69
N ILE A 191 11.08 2.03 -11.90
CA ILE A 191 10.96 0.65 -11.40
C ILE A 191 11.45 -0.37 -12.45
N LYS A 192 11.15 -0.12 -13.73
CA LYS A 192 11.49 -1.00 -14.85
C LYS A 192 12.98 -1.30 -14.90
N GLY A 193 13.32 -2.59 -14.98
CA GLY A 193 14.69 -3.07 -15.07
C GLY A 193 15.51 -2.94 -13.78
N LYS A 194 14.97 -2.38 -12.70
CA LYS A 194 15.66 -2.28 -11.41
C LYS A 194 15.63 -3.59 -10.65
N ARG A 195 16.58 -3.76 -9.73
CA ARG A 195 16.58 -4.84 -8.74
C ARG A 195 15.79 -4.37 -7.53
N ALA A 196 14.63 -4.98 -7.30
CA ALA A 196 13.81 -4.69 -6.14
C ALA A 196 13.89 -5.82 -5.11
N VAL A 197 13.98 -5.47 -3.84
CA VAL A 197 13.92 -6.41 -2.73
C VAL A 197 12.72 -6.10 -1.85
N VAL A 198 11.88 -7.10 -1.61
CA VAL A 198 10.82 -7.04 -0.61
C VAL A 198 11.24 -7.84 0.60
N ILE A 199 11.35 -7.19 1.75
CA ILE A 199 11.72 -7.82 3.03
C ILE A 199 10.43 -8.10 3.79
N GLY A 200 10.06 -9.38 3.87
CA GLY A 200 8.76 -9.83 4.36
C GLY A 200 7.94 -10.49 3.25
N ARG A 201 7.21 -11.55 3.61
CA ARG A 201 6.40 -12.36 2.68
C ARG A 201 4.96 -12.57 3.17
N SER A 202 4.45 -11.61 3.94
CA SER A 202 3.07 -11.65 4.41
C SER A 202 2.08 -11.64 3.24
N ASN A 203 0.92 -12.25 3.43
CA ASN A 203 -0.14 -12.30 2.40
C ASN A 203 -0.70 -10.91 2.09
N ILE A 204 -0.67 -10.00 3.07
CA ILE A 204 -1.31 -8.68 2.98
C ILE A 204 -0.38 -7.58 2.42
N VAL A 205 0.94 -7.74 2.53
CA VAL A 205 1.90 -6.71 2.05
C VAL A 205 3.02 -7.32 1.22
N GLY A 206 3.82 -8.21 1.80
CA GLY A 206 5.08 -8.64 1.18
C GLY A 206 4.88 -9.31 -0.18
N MET A 207 4.00 -10.31 -0.24
CA MET A 207 3.74 -11.04 -1.49
C MET A 207 3.10 -10.14 -2.58
N PRO A 208 2.02 -9.38 -2.32
CA PRO A 208 1.45 -8.53 -3.36
C PRO A 208 2.38 -7.38 -3.80
N ALA A 209 3.20 -6.82 -2.90
CA ALA A 209 4.19 -5.80 -3.27
C ALA A 209 5.24 -6.36 -4.25
N ALA A 210 5.70 -7.59 -4.02
CA ALA A 210 6.62 -8.27 -4.92
C ALA A 210 6.00 -8.50 -6.31
N LEU A 211 4.73 -8.92 -6.37
CA LEU A 211 4.01 -9.11 -7.63
C LEU A 211 3.81 -7.80 -8.40
N LEU A 212 3.51 -6.70 -7.71
CA LEU A 212 3.36 -5.40 -8.36
C LEU A 212 4.68 -4.88 -8.95
N LEU A 213 5.77 -4.96 -8.19
CA LEU A 213 7.10 -4.61 -8.69
C LEU A 213 7.46 -5.45 -9.93
N GLN A 214 7.15 -6.75 -9.90
CA GLN A 214 7.39 -7.65 -11.02
C GLN A 214 6.53 -7.33 -12.25
N ARG A 215 5.29 -6.87 -12.06
CA ARG A 215 4.42 -6.37 -13.14
C ARG A 215 4.95 -5.09 -13.79
N GLU A 216 5.71 -4.30 -13.05
CA GLU A 216 6.40 -3.11 -13.55
C GLU A 216 7.83 -3.40 -14.02
N ASP A 217 8.08 -4.65 -14.43
CA ASP A 217 9.34 -5.10 -15.03
C ASP A 217 10.57 -5.00 -14.11
N ALA A 218 10.40 -4.95 -12.79
CA ALA A 218 11.51 -5.08 -11.85
C ALA A 218 11.97 -6.55 -11.72
N THR A 219 13.26 -6.76 -11.51
CA THR A 219 13.79 -8.05 -11.03
C THR A 219 13.62 -8.11 -9.51
N VAL A 220 12.73 -8.99 -9.03
CA VAL A 220 12.31 -9.00 -7.62
C VAL A 220 12.94 -10.16 -6.84
N SER A 221 13.48 -9.88 -5.65
CA SER A 221 13.85 -10.87 -4.64
C SER A 221 13.02 -10.69 -3.37
N ILE A 222 12.52 -11.79 -2.81
CA ILE A 222 11.76 -11.78 -1.55
C ILE A 222 12.64 -12.33 -0.43
N VAL A 223 12.91 -11.50 0.58
CA VAL A 223 13.69 -11.86 1.78
C VAL A 223 12.73 -12.15 2.93
N HIS A 224 13.02 -13.19 3.73
CA HIS A 224 12.21 -13.57 4.89
C HIS A 224 13.04 -14.23 5.99
N SER A 225 12.41 -14.62 7.10
CA SER A 225 13.06 -15.19 8.30
C SER A 225 13.87 -16.48 8.11
N ARG A 226 13.87 -17.07 6.90
CA ARG A 226 14.65 -18.28 6.55
C ARG A 226 15.70 -18.00 5.46
N THR A 227 15.78 -16.76 4.99
CA THR A 227 16.80 -16.32 4.04
C THR A 227 18.14 -16.27 4.75
N LYS A 228 19.17 -16.91 4.17
CA LYS A 228 20.54 -16.81 4.68
C LYS A 228 21.17 -15.52 4.15
N ASN A 229 21.90 -14.81 5.01
CA ASN A 229 22.60 -13.55 4.70
C ASN A 229 21.69 -12.53 3.99
N PRO A 230 20.51 -12.18 4.58
CA PRO A 230 19.57 -11.25 3.96
C PRO A 230 20.21 -9.92 3.58
N GLU A 231 21.15 -9.43 4.37
CA GLU A 231 21.91 -8.19 4.15
C GLU A 231 22.65 -8.17 2.81
N GLU A 232 23.25 -9.28 2.38
CA GLU A 232 23.97 -9.37 1.10
C GLU A 232 23.02 -9.25 -0.09
N ILE A 233 21.79 -9.75 0.03
CA ILE A 233 20.76 -9.62 -1.00
C ILE A 233 20.29 -8.17 -1.09
N VAL A 234 20.00 -7.54 0.06
CA VAL A 234 19.50 -6.16 0.14
C VAL A 234 20.53 -5.15 -0.38
N LYS A 235 21.83 -5.42 -0.17
CA LYS A 235 22.94 -4.55 -0.60
C LYS A 235 23.06 -4.34 -2.11
N HIS A 236 22.37 -5.17 -2.89
CA HIS A 236 22.32 -5.05 -4.35
C HIS A 236 21.01 -4.47 -4.89
N ALA A 237 20.06 -4.13 -4.01
CA ALA A 237 18.76 -3.62 -4.39
C ALA A 237 18.81 -2.13 -4.74
N ASP A 238 18.15 -1.75 -5.83
CA ASP A 238 17.87 -0.36 -6.17
C ASP A 238 16.62 0.15 -5.44
N ILE A 239 15.65 -0.73 -5.20
CA ILE A 239 14.39 -0.45 -4.52
C ILE A 239 14.21 -1.46 -3.39
N ILE A 240 13.94 -0.98 -2.17
CA ILE A 240 13.67 -1.82 -1.00
C ILE A 240 12.26 -1.49 -0.49
N ILE A 241 11.42 -2.52 -0.33
CA ILE A 241 10.18 -2.43 0.43
C ILE A 241 10.32 -3.30 1.68
N SER A 242 10.35 -2.69 2.87
CA SER A 242 10.43 -3.42 4.15
C SER A 242 9.06 -3.52 4.82
N ALA A 243 8.62 -4.74 5.10
CA ALA A 243 7.30 -5.06 5.66
C ALA A 243 7.37 -6.27 6.62
N VAL A 244 8.32 -6.24 7.56
CA VAL A 244 8.57 -7.30 8.54
C VAL A 244 7.93 -7.04 9.90
N GLY A 245 7.62 -5.78 10.24
CA GLY A 245 7.11 -5.42 11.56
C GLY A 245 8.13 -5.65 12.68
N GLN A 246 9.39 -5.28 12.44
CA GLN A 246 10.47 -5.38 13.42
C GLN A 246 11.24 -4.05 13.48
N PRO A 247 11.20 -3.33 14.61
CA PRO A 247 11.74 -1.97 14.70
C PRO A 247 13.24 -1.93 14.38
N ASN A 248 13.62 -1.07 13.43
CA ASN A 248 15.03 -0.79 13.06
C ASN A 248 15.88 -2.01 12.69
N MET A 249 15.25 -3.10 12.23
CA MET A 249 15.94 -4.33 11.80
C MET A 249 16.86 -4.06 10.59
N VAL A 250 16.38 -3.30 9.61
CA VAL A 250 17.15 -2.98 8.40
C VAL A 250 18.06 -1.78 8.72
N ARG A 251 19.37 -2.02 8.73
CA ARG A 251 20.40 -1.01 9.02
C ARG A 251 20.89 -0.34 7.73
N GLY A 252 21.49 0.84 7.85
CA GLY A 252 22.04 1.56 6.69
C GLY A 252 23.12 0.77 5.95
N SER A 253 23.86 -0.09 6.65
CA SER A 253 24.88 -0.98 6.04
C SER A 253 24.31 -2.04 5.10
N TRP A 254 23.01 -2.33 5.18
CA TRP A 254 22.32 -3.25 4.27
C TRP A 254 21.99 -2.58 2.95
N LEU A 255 21.93 -1.25 2.90
CA LEU A 255 21.41 -0.51 1.77
C LEU A 255 22.50 -0.25 0.72
N LYS A 256 22.15 -0.43 -0.55
CA LYS A 256 22.96 0.05 -1.65
C LYS A 256 22.99 1.60 -1.61
N PRO A 257 24.15 2.26 -1.74
CA PRO A 257 24.20 3.70 -1.91
C PRO A 257 23.32 4.16 -3.09
N GLY A 258 22.45 5.13 -2.83
CA GLY A 258 21.49 5.64 -3.81
C GLY A 258 20.20 4.82 -3.96
N ALA A 259 19.98 3.76 -3.17
CA ALA A 259 18.73 3.01 -3.21
C ALA A 259 17.52 3.84 -2.77
N VAL A 260 16.33 3.46 -3.22
CA VAL A 260 15.04 3.99 -2.73
C VAL A 260 14.46 3.03 -1.71
N VAL A 261 14.05 3.55 -0.55
CA VAL A 261 13.53 2.76 0.57
C VAL A 261 12.09 3.14 0.89
N ILE A 262 11.20 2.16 0.80
CA ILE A 262 9.82 2.22 1.29
C ILE A 262 9.73 1.37 2.56
N ASP A 263 9.55 2.03 3.69
CA ASP A 263 9.38 1.42 5.00
C ASP A 263 7.90 1.35 5.35
N VAL A 264 7.37 0.13 5.34
CA VAL A 264 5.96 -0.17 5.65
C VAL A 264 5.76 -0.43 7.14
N GLY A 265 6.83 -0.73 7.88
CA GLY A 265 6.77 -1.07 9.29
C GLY A 265 6.18 0.04 10.13
N ILE A 266 5.35 -0.32 11.12
CA ILE A 266 4.85 0.62 12.14
C ILE A 266 4.95 -0.10 13.48
N ASN A 267 6.01 0.20 14.22
CA ASN A 267 6.39 -0.48 15.44
C ASN A 267 6.34 0.51 16.62
N PRO A 268 5.49 0.30 17.64
CA PRO A 268 5.56 1.07 18.86
C PRO A 268 6.80 0.68 19.67
N VAL A 269 7.60 1.67 20.04
CA VAL A 269 8.77 1.50 20.91
C VAL A 269 8.62 2.45 22.09
N GLU A 270 8.84 1.94 23.30
CA GLU A 270 8.76 2.72 24.52
C GLU A 270 9.63 3.98 24.45
N ASP A 271 9.04 5.11 24.86
CA ASP A 271 9.71 6.40 24.89
C ASP A 271 9.11 7.24 26.01
N ALA A 272 9.83 7.28 27.14
CA ALA A 272 9.42 8.04 28.32
C ALA A 272 9.31 9.55 28.07
N LYS A 273 9.92 10.07 26.98
CA LYS A 273 9.81 11.49 26.59
C LYS A 273 8.58 11.77 25.72
N SER A 274 7.97 10.73 25.15
CA SER A 274 6.74 10.86 24.37
C SER A 274 5.54 11.03 25.30
N PRO A 275 4.62 11.98 25.03
CA PRO A 275 3.36 12.12 25.79
C PRO A 275 2.49 10.86 25.80
N ARG A 276 2.70 9.94 24.84
CA ARG A 276 1.96 8.67 24.73
C ARG A 276 2.68 7.50 25.43
N GLY A 277 3.88 7.72 25.97
CA GLY A 277 4.76 6.68 26.53
C GLY A 277 5.49 5.83 25.47
N TYR A 278 5.24 6.06 24.18
CA TYR A 278 5.88 5.37 23.07
C TYR A 278 6.02 6.28 21.85
N LYS A 279 6.94 5.94 20.96
CA LYS A 279 7.06 6.47 19.60
C LYS A 279 6.84 5.37 18.57
N LEU A 280 6.41 5.75 17.37
CA LEU A 280 6.30 4.82 16.25
C LEU A 280 7.59 4.89 15.42
N VAL A 281 8.19 3.76 15.14
CA VAL A 281 9.36 3.63 14.26
C VAL A 281 9.10 2.57 13.18
N GLY A 282 9.84 2.65 12.09
CA GLY A 282 9.71 1.72 10.98
C GLY A 282 10.55 0.46 11.17
N ASP A 283 10.56 -0.38 10.14
CA ASP A 283 11.44 -1.55 10.07
C ASP A 283 12.89 -1.16 9.76
N VAL A 284 13.08 0.00 9.15
CA VAL A 284 14.37 0.56 8.74
C VAL A 284 14.83 1.59 9.76
N CYS A 285 16.11 1.56 10.12
CA CYS A 285 16.71 2.64 10.91
C CYS A 285 16.80 3.91 10.04
N TYR A 286 15.83 4.80 10.21
CA TYR A 286 15.65 5.98 9.38
C TYR A 286 16.89 6.88 9.35
N GLU A 287 17.52 7.10 10.51
CA GLU A 287 18.69 7.98 10.63
C GLU A 287 19.91 7.45 9.87
N GLU A 288 20.06 6.13 9.77
CA GLU A 288 21.11 5.50 8.97
C GLU A 288 20.75 5.48 7.49
N ALA A 289 19.51 5.11 7.17
CA ALA A 289 19.03 5.06 5.79
C ALA A 289 19.11 6.42 5.10
N CYS A 290 18.81 7.51 5.82
CA CYS A 290 18.92 8.87 5.32
C CYS A 290 20.33 9.26 4.84
N LYS A 291 21.37 8.56 5.28
CA LYS A 291 22.76 8.84 4.87
C LYS A 291 23.21 8.04 3.66
N VAL A 292 22.44 7.02 3.26
CA VAL A 292 22.82 6.04 2.23
C VAL A 292 21.85 6.04 1.05
N ALA A 293 20.55 6.09 1.33
CA ALA A 293 19.49 6.05 0.34
C ALA A 293 19.45 7.34 -0.48
N SER A 294 18.96 7.28 -1.72
CA SER A 294 18.59 8.46 -2.49
C SER A 294 17.25 9.04 -2.03
N ALA A 295 16.33 8.17 -1.61
CA ALA A 295 15.04 8.55 -1.06
C ALA A 295 14.52 7.52 -0.05
N VAL A 296 13.81 7.98 0.98
CA VAL A 296 13.28 7.12 2.05
C VAL A 296 11.94 7.64 2.59
N THR A 297 10.99 6.74 2.82
CA THR A 297 9.75 7.08 3.54
C THR A 297 9.99 7.21 5.04
N PRO A 298 9.46 8.24 5.72
CA PRO A 298 9.52 8.34 7.17
C PRO A 298 8.46 7.44 7.82
N VAL A 299 8.71 7.04 9.06
CA VAL A 299 7.70 6.41 9.92
C VAL A 299 7.60 7.20 11.22
N PRO A 300 6.44 7.77 11.57
CA PRO A 300 5.19 7.81 10.79
C PRO A 300 5.25 8.80 9.61
N GLY A 301 4.25 8.75 8.72
CA GLY A 301 4.06 9.74 7.65
C GLY A 301 4.40 9.25 6.24
N GLY A 302 4.99 8.06 6.10
CA GLY A 302 5.22 7.37 4.84
C GLY A 302 4.01 6.57 4.36
N VAL A 303 4.07 5.25 4.50
CA VAL A 303 3.10 4.33 3.85
C VAL A 303 1.72 4.33 4.52
N GLY A 304 1.63 4.47 5.84
CA GLY A 304 0.34 4.39 6.57
C GLY A 304 -0.79 5.26 6.01
N PRO A 305 -0.57 6.57 5.76
CA PRO A 305 -1.57 7.43 5.11
C PRO A 305 -1.99 6.96 3.70
N MET A 306 -1.08 6.33 2.95
CA MET A 306 -1.35 5.82 1.61
C MET A 306 -2.30 4.62 1.64
N THR A 307 -2.20 3.75 2.64
CA THR A 307 -3.12 2.62 2.80
C THR A 307 -4.59 3.07 2.83
N ILE A 308 -4.89 4.14 3.58
CA ILE A 308 -6.25 4.69 3.65
C ILE A 308 -6.64 5.34 2.32
N ALA A 309 -5.75 6.10 1.69
CA ALA A 309 -6.03 6.72 0.39
C ALA A 309 -6.32 5.66 -0.70
N MET A 310 -5.57 4.55 -0.71
CA MET A 310 -5.77 3.44 -1.64
C MET A 310 -7.06 2.67 -1.39
N LEU A 311 -7.46 2.52 -0.13
CA LEU A 311 -8.77 1.94 0.22
C LEU A 311 -9.91 2.79 -0.35
N LEU A 312 -9.87 4.11 -0.17
CA LEU A 312 -10.87 5.02 -0.74
C LEU A 312 -10.87 5.00 -2.27
N SER A 313 -9.68 4.96 -2.89
CA SER A 313 -9.51 4.80 -4.33
C SER A 313 -10.15 3.51 -4.83
N ASN A 314 -9.91 2.38 -4.16
CA ASN A 314 -10.51 1.10 -4.52
C ASN A 314 -12.05 1.13 -4.36
N THR A 315 -12.57 1.76 -3.30
CA THR A 315 -14.02 1.94 -3.11
C THR A 315 -14.66 2.77 -4.22
N LEU A 316 -14.02 3.88 -4.61
CA LEU A 316 -14.48 4.67 -5.76
C LEU A 316 -14.47 3.82 -7.04
N SER A 317 -13.37 3.12 -7.34
CA SER A 317 -13.29 2.24 -8.52
C SER A 317 -14.34 1.14 -8.51
N SER A 318 -14.67 0.58 -7.34
CA SER A 318 -15.76 -0.38 -7.19
C SER A 318 -17.10 0.22 -7.58
N ALA A 319 -17.43 1.39 -7.01
CA ALA A 319 -18.67 2.09 -7.31
C ALA A 319 -18.78 2.46 -8.79
N LYS A 320 -17.69 2.99 -9.37
CA LYS A 320 -17.61 3.29 -10.81
C LYS A 320 -17.94 2.07 -11.66
N ARG A 321 -17.35 0.92 -11.33
CA ARG A 321 -17.58 -0.35 -12.04
C ARG A 321 -19.01 -0.86 -11.90
N ILE A 322 -19.57 -0.85 -10.69
CA ILE A 322 -20.94 -1.33 -10.41
C ILE A 322 -21.97 -0.48 -11.16
N HIS A 323 -21.76 0.83 -11.22
CA HIS A 323 -22.69 1.78 -11.84
C HIS A 323 -22.33 2.16 -13.29
N ASN A 324 -21.35 1.47 -13.89
CA ASN A 324 -20.84 1.76 -15.24
C ASN A 324 -20.48 3.25 -15.47
N PHE A 325 -19.97 3.91 -14.44
CA PHE A 325 -19.53 5.31 -14.48
C PHE A 325 -18.06 5.39 -14.90
N GLN A 326 -17.75 6.18 -15.94
CA GLN A 326 -16.38 6.39 -16.45
C GLN A 326 -15.72 7.57 -15.73
#